data_AF-A0A8S9THU5-F1
#
_entry.id   AF-A0A8S9THU5-F1
#
_cell.length_a   1.000
_cell.length_b   1.000
_cell.length_c   1.000
_cell.angle_alpha   90.00
_cell.angle_beta   90.00
_cell.angle_gamma   90.00
#
_symmetry.space_group_name_H-M   'P 1'
#
loop_
_entity.id
_entity.type
_entity.pdbx_description
1 polymer ?
#
loop_
_entity_poly.entity_id
_entity_poly.type
_entity_poly.pdbx_seq_one_letter_code
_entity_poly.pdbx_strand_id
1 'polypeptide(L)'
;MVLERWESLSSEQRQKFPPIAPDFVIELRSKTDDLKTLQAKMQEYMDNGVRLGWLIDPQNQQVEIYRQGREVEAIKSPTTLSGEDVLPGFILDLRGIL
;
A
#
# COMPACT_ATOMS: atom_id res chain seq x y z
N MET A 1 -1.76 -6.68 19.17
CA MET A 1 -2.87 -5.79 18.78
C MET A 1 -2.38 -4.80 17.74
N VAL A 2 -3.24 -4.37 16.80
CA VAL A 2 -2.86 -3.47 15.67
C VAL A 2 -2.18 -2.17 16.14
N LEU A 3 -2.45 -1.71 17.37
CA LEU A 3 -1.89 -0.47 17.91
C LEU A 3 -0.53 -0.61 18.60
N GLU A 4 -0.03 -1.82 18.88
CA GLU A 4 1.17 -2.03 19.72
C GLU A 4 2.41 -1.29 19.21
N ARG A 5 2.64 -1.30 17.89
CA ARG A 5 3.79 -0.62 17.27
C ARG A 5 3.68 0.90 17.42
N TRP A 6 2.49 1.46 17.25
CA TRP A 6 2.22 2.89 17.47
C TRP A 6 2.34 3.27 18.95
N GLU A 7 1.80 2.44 19.83
CA GLU A 7 1.81 2.66 21.27
C GLU A 7 3.22 2.55 21.89
N SER A 8 4.14 1.82 21.25
CA SER A 8 5.54 1.79 21.66
C SER A 8 6.33 3.08 21.36
N LEU A 9 5.80 3.96 20.51
CA LEU A 9 6.46 5.24 20.19
C LEU A 9 6.33 6.24 21.34
N SER A 10 7.39 7.02 21.55
CA SER A 10 7.37 8.16 22.48
C SER A 10 6.42 9.26 22.00
N SER A 11 5.96 10.11 22.92
CA SER A 11 5.12 11.27 22.59
C SER A 11 5.78 12.21 21.57
N GLU A 12 7.11 12.34 21.58
CA GLU A 12 7.86 13.16 20.62
C GLU A 12 7.88 12.51 19.23
N GLN A 13 8.11 11.19 19.14
CA GLN A 13 8.09 10.45 17.88
C GLN A 13 6.72 10.53 17.19
N ARG A 14 5.63 10.50 17.97
CA ARG A 14 4.26 10.62 17.44
C ARG A 14 3.90 12.01 16.90
N GLN A 15 4.66 13.05 17.26
CA GLN A 15 4.43 14.44 16.82
C GLN A 15 5.25 14.84 15.59
N LYS A 16 6.19 13.99 15.15
CA LYS A 16 7.05 14.19 13.98
C LYS A 16 6.72 13.14 12.92
N PHE A 17 7.59 12.93 11.94
CA PHE A 17 7.55 11.74 11.09
C PHE A 17 7.82 10.50 11.94
N PRO A 18 6.80 9.66 12.20
CA PRO A 18 6.96 8.54 13.11
C PRO A 18 7.95 7.52 12.50
N PRO A 19 8.96 7.04 13.25
CA PRO A 19 9.96 6.10 12.75
C PRO A 19 9.38 4.68 12.71
N ILE A 20 8.30 4.50 11.95
CA ILE A 20 7.54 3.27 11.83
C ILE A 20 6.95 3.19 10.42
N ALA A 21 7.03 2.02 9.79
CA ALA A 21 6.31 1.76 8.56
C ALA A 21 4.82 1.52 8.83
N PRO A 22 3.89 2.07 8.02
CA PRO A 22 2.47 1.75 8.14
C PRO A 22 2.21 0.26 7.86
N ASP A 23 1.08 -0.26 8.32
CA ASP A 23 0.67 -1.62 7.96
C ASP A 23 0.18 -1.72 6.50
N PHE A 24 -0.37 -0.62 5.97
CA PHE A 24 -0.94 -0.53 4.62
C PHE A 24 -0.53 0.75 3.90
N VAL A 25 -0.20 0.66 2.61
CA VAL A 25 0.09 1.80 1.73
C VAL A 25 -0.66 1.71 0.40
N ILE A 26 -0.98 2.86 -0.18
CA ILE A 26 -1.46 2.97 -1.57
C ILE A 26 -0.59 3.99 -2.30
N GLU A 27 -0.09 3.59 -3.47
CA GLU A 27 0.48 4.48 -4.46
C GLU A 27 -0.47 4.55 -5.66
N LEU A 28 -0.86 5.76 -6.05
CA LEU A 28 -1.68 6.00 -7.24
C LEU A 28 -0.81 6.64 -8.30
N ARG A 29 -0.56 5.91 -9.39
CA ARG A 29 0.28 6.39 -10.49
C ARG A 29 -0.37 7.58 -11.20
N SER A 30 0.29 8.73 -11.17
CA SER A 30 -0.11 9.90 -11.95
C SER A 30 0.37 9.80 -13.40
N LYS A 31 -0.07 10.72 -14.27
CA LYS A 31 0.29 10.74 -15.70
C LYS A 31 1.80 10.89 -15.95
N THR A 32 2.51 11.54 -15.04
CA THR A 32 3.94 11.84 -15.18
C THR A 32 4.84 10.84 -14.47
N ASP A 33 4.27 9.93 -13.69
CA ASP A 33 5.06 8.97 -12.93
C ASP A 33 5.54 7.82 -13.81
N ASP A 34 6.82 7.49 -13.66
CA ASP A 34 7.42 6.29 -14.21
C ASP A 34 7.03 5.05 -13.38
N LEU A 35 6.53 4.02 -14.07
CA LEU A 35 6.03 2.81 -13.41
C LEU A 35 7.13 2.09 -12.63
N LYS A 36 8.34 1.96 -13.19
CA LYS A 36 9.43 1.23 -12.55
C LYS A 36 9.88 1.93 -11.27
N THR A 37 9.88 3.26 -11.27
CA THR A 37 10.19 4.07 -10.09
C THR A 37 9.19 3.81 -8.98
N LEU A 38 7.89 3.74 -9.29
CA LEU A 38 6.86 3.39 -8.31
C LEU A 38 7.00 1.94 -7.82
N GLN A 39 7.27 0.99 -8.71
CA GLN A 39 7.49 -0.41 -8.32
C GLN A 39 8.70 -0.57 -7.38
N ALA A 40 9.79 0.17 -7.63
CA ALA A 40 10.94 0.21 -6.73
C ALA A 40 10.57 0.79 -5.35
N LYS A 41 9.75 1.84 -5.31
CA LYS A 41 9.23 2.44 -4.07
C LYS A 41 8.33 1.46 -3.32
N MET A 42 7.49 0.69 -4.02
CA MET A 42 6.69 -0.37 -3.41
C MET A 42 7.57 -1.45 -2.78
N GLN A 43 8.65 -1.85 -3.44
CA GLN A 43 9.61 -2.80 -2.84
C GLN A 43 10.27 -2.21 -1.60
N GLU A 44 10.68 -0.93 -1.61
CA GLU A 44 11.20 -0.25 -0.42
C GLU A 44 10.21 -0.30 0.75
N TYR A 45 8.92 -0.09 0.50
CA TYR A 45 7.88 -0.24 1.53
C TYR A 45 7.82 -1.67 2.09
N MET A 46 7.88 -2.68 1.23
CA MET A 46 7.89 -4.09 1.66
C MET A 46 9.14 -4.42 2.49
N ASP A 47 10.31 -3.94 2.08
CA ASP A 47 11.57 -4.15 2.81
C ASP A 47 11.55 -3.49 4.19
N ASN A 48 10.78 -2.41 4.37
CA ASN A 48 10.57 -1.72 5.65
C ASN A 48 9.43 -2.28 6.50
N GLY A 49 8.79 -3.39 6.08
CA GLY A 49 7.81 -4.10 6.89
C GLY A 49 6.35 -3.68 6.68
N VAL A 50 6.03 -2.94 5.60
CA VAL A 50 4.64 -2.76 5.19
C VAL A 50 4.01 -4.13 4.90
N ARG A 51 2.78 -4.37 5.36
CA ARG A 51 2.14 -5.69 5.27
C ARG A 51 1.34 -5.86 3.99
N LEU A 52 0.67 -4.79 3.54
CA LEU A 52 -0.10 -4.73 2.30
C LEU A 52 0.20 -3.43 1.57
N GLY A 53 0.45 -3.51 0.26
CA GLY A 53 0.64 -2.34 -0.58
C GLY A 53 -0.14 -2.46 -1.88
N TRP A 54 -0.78 -1.37 -2.31
CA TRP A 54 -1.42 -1.30 -3.63
C TRP A 54 -0.71 -0.25 -4.49
N LEU A 55 -0.26 -0.65 -5.68
CA LEU A 55 0.11 0.27 -6.74
C LEU A 55 -1.00 0.29 -7.78
N ILE A 56 -1.79 1.35 -7.76
CA ILE A 56 -2.91 1.56 -8.68
C ILE A 56 -2.37 2.29 -9.92
N ASP A 57 -2.48 1.65 -11.08
CA ASP A 57 -2.07 2.20 -12.37
C ASP A 57 -3.30 2.42 -13.28
N PRO A 58 -3.92 3.62 -13.25
CA PRO A 58 -5.02 3.97 -14.13
C PRO A 58 -4.64 3.95 -15.61
N GLN A 59 -3.39 4.25 -15.95
CA GLN A 59 -2.94 4.32 -17.35
C GLN A 59 -3.01 2.94 -18.00
N ASN A 60 -2.68 1.91 -17.23
CA ASN A 60 -2.76 0.52 -17.64
C ASN A 60 -4.03 -0.17 -17.12
N GLN A 61 -4.95 0.53 -16.45
CA GLN A 61 -6.11 -0.08 -15.79
C GLN A 61 -5.74 -1.33 -14.98
N GLN A 62 -4.73 -1.24 -14.13
CA GLN A 62 -4.19 -2.38 -13.39
C GLN A 62 -3.94 -1.98 -11.94
N VAL A 63 -4.03 -2.95 -11.04
CA VAL A 63 -3.49 -2.80 -9.68
C VAL A 63 -2.49 -3.92 -9.42
N GLU A 64 -1.34 -3.55 -8.87
CA GLU A 64 -0.36 -4.48 -8.31
C GLU A 64 -0.52 -4.55 -6.79
N ILE A 65 -0.63 -5.76 -6.25
CA ILE A 65 -0.82 -6.02 -4.83
C ILE A 65 0.45 -6.66 -4.27
N TYR A 66 1.04 -5.97 -3.30
CA TYR A 66 2.27 -6.35 -2.63
C TYR A 66 1.95 -6.89 -1.23
N ARG A 67 2.52 -8.05 -0.89
CA ARG A 67 2.34 -8.73 0.40
C ARG A 67 3.66 -9.35 0.85
N GLN A 68 3.88 -9.43 2.16
CA GLN A 68 5.12 -9.98 2.72
C GLN A 68 5.31 -11.46 2.30
N GLY A 69 6.50 -11.78 1.78
CA GLY A 69 6.87 -13.14 1.38
C GLY A 69 6.05 -13.74 0.23
N ARG A 70 5.33 -12.91 -0.54
CA ARG A 70 4.56 -13.35 -1.71
C ARG A 70 5.03 -12.61 -2.95
N GLU A 71 4.87 -13.26 -4.10
CA GLU A 71 5.04 -12.58 -5.39
C GLU A 71 3.98 -11.49 -5.57
N VAL A 72 4.34 -10.46 -6.34
CA VAL A 72 3.44 -9.36 -6.67
C VAL A 72 2.29 -9.89 -7.51
N GLU A 73 1.06 -9.64 -7.07
CA GLU A 73 -0.14 -10.02 -7.81
C GLU A 73 -0.63 -8.84 -8.64
N ALA A 74 -0.63 -8.97 -9.96
CA ALA A 74 -1.15 -7.95 -10.87
C ALA A 74 -2.57 -8.32 -11.33
N ILE A 75 -3.54 -7.46 -11.01
CA ILE A 75 -4.95 -7.65 -11.40
C ILE A 75 -5.33 -6.59 -12.43
N LYS A 76 -5.82 -7.05 -13.58
CA LYS A 76 -6.30 -6.19 -14.66
C LYS A 76 -7.75 -5.77 -14.42
N SER A 77 -8.01 -4.47 -14.52
CA SER A 77 -9.32 -3.82 -14.44
C SER A 77 -10.21 -4.31 -13.27
N PRO A 78 -9.69 -4.45 -12.03
CA PRO A 78 -10.53 -4.82 -10.90
C PRO A 78 -11.56 -3.73 -10.61
N THR A 79 -12.78 -4.13 -10.26
CA THR A 79 -13.83 -3.18 -9.83
C THR A 79 -13.69 -2.80 -8.36
N THR A 80 -13.15 -3.70 -7.53
CA THR A 80 -13.01 -3.52 -6.09
C THR A 80 -11.74 -4.19 -5.58
N LEU A 81 -11.19 -3.69 -4.47
CA LEU A 81 -10.09 -4.33 -3.73
C LEU A 81 -10.40 -4.44 -2.24
N SER A 82 -10.08 -5.60 -1.66
CA SER A 82 -10.24 -5.87 -0.23
C SER A 82 -8.98 -5.51 0.52
N GLY A 83 -9.12 -4.87 1.68
CA GLY A 83 -8.03 -4.63 2.64
C GLY A 83 -7.50 -5.88 3.35
N GLU A 84 -8.05 -7.05 3.05
CA GLU A 84 -7.62 -8.36 3.56
C GLU A 84 -7.60 -8.42 5.11
N ASP A 85 -6.65 -9.17 5.67
CA ASP A 85 -6.43 -9.27 7.12
C ASP A 85 -5.73 -8.03 7.70
N VAL A 86 -5.21 -7.14 6.85
CA VAL A 86 -4.54 -5.90 7.26
C VAL A 86 -5.56 -4.82 7.63
N LEU A 87 -6.61 -4.66 6.81
CA LEU A 87 -7.75 -3.78 7.06
C LEU A 87 -9.06 -4.59 6.95
N PRO A 88 -9.42 -5.37 7.99
CA PRO A 88 -10.57 -6.26 7.94
C PRO A 88 -11.87 -5.52 7.61
N GLY A 89 -12.57 -6.00 6.58
CA GLY A 89 -13.85 -5.44 6.13
C GLY A 89 -13.74 -4.17 5.27
N PHE A 90 -12.54 -3.63 5.07
CA PHE A 90 -12.35 -2.52 4.14
C PHE A 90 -12.42 -3.01 2.69
N ILE A 91 -13.20 -2.32 1.87
CA ILE A 91 -13.29 -2.55 0.42
C ILE A 91 -13.18 -1.19 -0.26
N LEU A 92 -12.19 -1.04 -1.14
CA LEU A 92 -12.07 0.11 -2.02
C LEU A 92 -12.81 -0.18 -3.32
N ASP A 93 -13.76 0.68 -3.67
CA ASP A 93 -14.37 0.73 -4.99
C ASP A 93 -13.47 1.53 -5.93
N LEU A 94 -13.08 0.92 -7.06
CA LEU A 94 -12.16 1.52 -8.03
C LEU A 94 -12.87 2.24 -9.18
N ARG A 95 -14.21 2.27 -9.19
CA ARG A 95 -14.97 3.01 -10.20
C ARG A 95 -14.62 4.50 -10.15
N GLY A 96 -14.17 5.04 -11.28
CA GLY A 96 -13.72 6.43 -11.40
C GLY A 96 -12.25 6.66 -11.02
N ILE A 97 -11.54 5.61 -10.60
CA ILE A 97 -10.08 5.61 -10.42
C ILE A 97 -9.39 4.93 -11.61
N LEU A 98 -9.86 3.73 -11.99
CA LEU A 98 -9.39 2.97 -13.17
C LEU A 98 -10.27 3.21 -14.41
#